data_AF-A0A941KUX6-F1
#
_entry.id   AF-A0A941KUX6-F1
#
_cell.length_a   1.000
_cell.length_b   1.000
_cell.length_c   1.000
_cell.angle_alpha   90.00
_cell.angle_beta   90.00
_cell.angle_gamma   90.00
#
_symmetry.space_group_name_H-M   'P 1'
#
loop_
_entity.id
_entity.type
_entity.pdbx_description
1 polymer ?
#
loop_
_entity_poly.entity_id
_entity_poly.type
_entity_poly.pdbx_seq_one_letter_code
_entity_poly.pdbx_strand_id
1 'polypeptide(L)' 'MEQYKLIIVTLFVVLVFAPVTWQAIRRRKLNPPPMARNDRKLYRLWRSDPLSYERQYGEMDRKYLQAQHEKNRITDQ' A
#
# COMPACT_ATOMS: atom_id res chain seq x y z
N MET A 1 -5.20 11.87 -42.59
CA MET A 1 -6.41 11.72 -41.75
C MET A 1 -6.34 10.51 -40.81
N GLU A 2 -5.81 9.36 -41.22
CA GLU A 2 -5.82 8.14 -40.37
C GLU A 2 -4.83 8.15 -39.19
N GLN A 3 -3.67 8.78 -39.32
CA GLN A 3 -2.66 8.82 -38.24
C GLN A 3 -3.18 9.49 -36.95
N TYR A 4 -3.95 10.58 -37.07
CA TYR A 4 -4.56 11.23 -35.91
C TYR A 4 -5.60 10.34 -35.23
N LYS A 5 -6.28 9.48 -35.99
CA LYS A 5 -7.28 8.56 -35.46
C LYS A 5 -6.64 7.53 -34.53
N LEU A 6 -5.48 6.98 -34.92
CA LEU A 6 -4.71 6.04 -34.08
C LEU A 6 -4.18 6.71 -32.81
N ILE A 7 -3.70 7.94 -32.91
CA ILE A 7 -3.24 8.72 -31.74
C ILE A 7 -4.39 8.95 -30.76
N ILE A 8 -5.56 9.39 -31.25
CA ILE A 8 -6.74 9.64 -30.40
C ILE A 8 -7.22 8.35 -29.73
N VAL A 9 -7.30 7.23 -30.47
CA VAL A 9 -7.70 5.94 -29.91
C VAL A 9 -6.71 5.49 -28.82
N THR A 10 -5.41 5.63 -29.06
CA THR A 10 -4.39 5.28 -28.07
C THR A 10 -4.52 6.14 -26.80
N LEU A 11 -4.76 7.44 -26.96
CA LEU A 11 -4.91 8.38 -25.85
C LEU A 11 -6.18 8.08 -25.03
N PHE A 12 -7.26 7.70 -25.69
CA PHE A 12 -8.50 7.26 -25.06
C PHE A 12 -8.30 5.98 -24.24
N VAL A 13 -7.62 4.97 -24.81
CA VAL A 13 -7.30 3.72 -24.09
C VAL A 13 -6.46 4.03 -22.86
N VAL A 14 -5.42 4.85 -22.97
CA VAL A 14 -4.58 5.23 -21.82
C VAL A 14 -5.42 5.95 -20.75
N LEU A 15 -6.29 6.89 -21.13
CA LEU A 15 -7.13 7.63 -20.17
C LEU A 15 -8.11 6.72 -19.42
N VAL A 16 -8.73 5.76 -20.09
CA VAL A 16 -9.67 4.83 -19.46
C VAL A 16 -8.95 3.84 -18.54
N PHE A 17 -7.75 3.37 -18.93
CA PHE A 17 -7.00 2.39 -18.16
C PHE A 17 -6.08 3.00 -17.08
N ALA A 18 -5.71 4.28 -17.19
CA ALA A 18 -4.89 4.99 -16.21
C ALA A 18 -5.44 4.92 -14.77
N PRO A 19 -6.72 5.21 -14.48
CA PRO A 19 -7.22 5.16 -13.10
C PRO A 19 -7.23 3.72 -12.55
N VAL A 20 -7.55 2.73 -13.38
CA VAL A 20 -7.59 1.31 -12.98
C VAL A 20 -6.19 0.80 -12.65
N THR A 21 -5.22 1.10 -13.53
CA THR A 21 -3.81 0.73 -13.33
C THR A 21 -3.21 1.46 -12.12
N TRP A 22 -3.52 2.75 -11.94
CA TRP A 22 -3.10 3.51 -10.76
C TRP A 22 -3.63 2.91 -9.46
N GLN A 23 -4.93 2.59 -9.40
CA GLN A 23 -5.54 2.01 -8.20
C GLN A 23 -4.96 0.62 -7.88
N ALA A 24 -4.69 -0.20 -8.90
CA ALA A 24 -4.04 -1.50 -8.73
C ALA A 24 -2.59 -1.37 -8.24
N ILE A 25 -1.81 -0.44 -8.79
CA ILE A 25 -0.44 -0.16 -8.34
C ILE A 25 -0.45 0.35 -6.90
N ARG A 26 -1.38 1.26 -6.56
CA ARG A 26 -1.54 1.76 -5.19
C ARG A 26 -1.84 0.64 -4.20
N ARG A 27 -2.69 -0.32 -4.55
CA ARG A 27 -2.98 -1.51 -3.72
C ARG A 27 -1.75 -2.42 -3.55
N ARG A 28 -0.92 -2.58 -4.58
CA ARG A 28 0.31 -3.38 -4.52
C ARG A 28 1.42 -2.70 -3.71
N LYS A 29 1.46 -1.37 -3.67
CA LYS A 29 2.41 -0.57 -2.87
C LYS A 29 2.01 -0.40 -1.40
N LEU A 30 0.85 -0.92 -0.98
CA LEU A 30 0.51 -0.95 0.45
C LEU A 30 1.47 -1.91 1.15
N ASN A 31 2.46 -1.34 1.82
CA ASN A 31 3.35 -2.10 2.69
C ASN A 31 2.51 -2.62 3.87
N PRO A 32 2.53 -3.94 4.14
CA PRO A 32 1.84 -4.47 5.30
C PRO A 32 2.48 -3.88 6.57
N PRO A 33 1.66 -3.54 7.58
CA PRO A 33 2.15 -3.07 8.87
C PRO A 33 3.02 -4.15 9.56
N PRO A 34 3.91 -3.77 10.49
CA PRO A 34 4.94 -4.66 11.00
C PRO A 34 4.40 -5.94 11.65
N MET A 35 3.28 -5.88 12.37
CA MET A 35 2.65 -7.10 12.91
C MET A 35 2.03 -7.98 11.82
N ALA A 36 1.34 -7.40 10.84
CA ALA A 36 0.83 -8.13 9.67
C ALA A 36 1.96 -8.70 8.79
N ARG A 37 3.16 -8.14 8.82
CA ARG A 37 4.30 -8.67 8.07
C ARG A 37 4.88 -9.93 8.70
N ASN A 38 4.82 -10.04 10.04
CA ASN A 38 5.41 -11.14 10.79
C ASN A 38 4.44 -12.32 11.01
N ASP A 39 3.13 -12.10 10.93
CA ASP A 39 2.12 -13.16 11.11
C ASP A 39 1.17 -13.27 9.90
N ARG A 40 1.04 -14.49 9.35
CA ARG A 40 0.17 -14.80 8.21
C ARG A 40 -1.32 -14.60 8.49
N LYS A 41 -1.79 -14.83 9.72
CA LYS A 41 -3.19 -14.61 10.11
C LYS A 41 -3.51 -13.12 10.12
N LEU A 42 -2.63 -12.32 10.70
CA LEU A 42 -2.73 -10.87 10.72
C LEU A 42 -2.59 -10.28 9.32
N TYR A 43 -1.71 -10.83 8.48
CA TYR A 43 -1.62 -10.47 7.06
C TYR A 43 -2.95 -10.69 6.34
N ARG A 44 -3.60 -11.84 6.58
CA ARG A 44 -4.88 -12.16 5.97
C ARG A 44 -5.99 -11.23 6.47
N LEU A 45 -6.01 -10.94 7.77
CA LEU A 45 -6.96 -10.00 8.37
C LEU A 45 -6.79 -8.60 7.76
N TRP A 46 -5.57 -8.06 7.78
CA TRP A 46 -5.27 -6.77 7.16
C TRP A 46 -5.64 -6.70 5.68
N ARG A 47 -5.39 -7.78 4.92
CA ARG A 47 -5.70 -7.84 3.49
C ARG A 47 -7.19 -7.94 3.18
N SER A 48 -7.99 -8.54 4.09
CA SER A 48 -9.43 -8.71 3.91
C SER A 48 -10.23 -7.56 4.51
N ASP A 49 -9.88 -7.13 5.72
CA ASP A 49 -10.46 -6.01 6.45
C ASP A 49 -9.35 -5.16 7.11
N PRO A 50 -8.77 -4.19 6.38
CA PRO A 50 -7.75 -3.31 6.92
C PRO A 50 -8.26 -2.40 8.05
N LEU A 51 -9.56 -2.08 8.06
CA LEU A 51 -10.16 -1.21 9.08
C LEU A 51 -10.29 -1.94 10.42
N SER A 52 -10.75 -3.20 10.41
CA SER A 52 -10.77 -4.03 11.61
C SER A 52 -9.35 -4.27 12.14
N TYR A 53 -8.39 -4.53 11.25
CA TYR A 53 -6.99 -4.65 11.62
C TYR A 53 -6.46 -3.37 12.31
N GLU A 54 -6.69 -2.20 11.71
CA GLU A 54 -6.20 -0.92 12.26
C GLU A 54 -6.79 -0.64 13.65
N ARG A 55 -8.07 -0.94 13.88
CA ARG A 55 -8.71 -0.76 15.19
C ARG A 55 -8.12 -1.66 16.28
N GLN A 56 -7.76 -2.89 15.93
CA GLN A 56 -7.28 -3.88 16.92
C GLN A 56 -5.77 -3.83 17.15
N TYR A 57 -4.99 -3.63 16.09
CA TYR A 57 -3.54 -3.79 16.10
C TYR A 57 -2.77 -2.51 15.76
N GLY A 58 -3.45 -1.46 15.26
CA GLY A 58 -2.80 -0.23 14.80
C GLY A 58 -2.03 0.52 15.88
N GLU A 59 -2.56 0.60 17.10
CA GLU A 59 -1.85 1.23 18.23
C GLU A 59 -0.57 0.47 18.63
N MET A 60 -0.59 -0.86 18.50
CA MET A 60 0.57 -1.70 18.78
C MET A 60 1.66 -1.53 17.72
N ASP A 61 1.27 -1.48 16.44
CA ASP A 61 2.20 -1.20 15.33
C ASP A 61 2.87 0.17 15.50
N ARG A 62 2.12 1.20 15.94
CA ARG A 62 2.66 2.54 16.24
C ARG A 62 3.70 2.52 17.36
N LYS A 63 3.39 1.86 18.49
CA LYS A 63 4.33 1.72 19.61
C LYS A 63 5.58 0.93 19.23
N TYR A 64 5.43 -0.12 18.43
CA TYR A 64 6.55 -0.91 17.93
C TYR A 64 7.50 -0.05 17.07
N LEU A 65 6.96 0.77 16.17
CA LEU A 65 7.76 1.70 15.36
C LEU A 65 8.47 2.74 16.23
N GLN A 66 7.78 3.31 17.22
CA GLN A 66 8.40 4.27 18.15
C GLN A 66 9.59 3.64 18.90
N ALA A 67 9.43 2.42 19.43
CA ALA A 67 10.50 1.70 20.12
C ALA A 67 11.68 1.36 19.18
N GLN A 68 11.41 1.00 17.92
CA GLN A 68 12.45 0.79 16.90
C GLN A 68 13.22 2.07 16.59
N HIS A 69 12.53 3.20 16.43
CA HIS A 69 13.16 4.49 16.20
C HIS A 69 14.05 4.91 17.37
N GLU A 70 13.59 4.71 18.60
CA GLU A 70 14.36 5.03 19.80
C GLU A 70 15.60 4.14 19.96
N LYS A 71 15.48 2.84 19.69
CA LYS A 71 16.62 1.92 19.67
C LYS A 71 17.67 2.32 18.63
N ASN A 72 17.26 2.67 17.41
CA ASN A 72 18.20 3.09 16.37
C ASN A 72 18.90 4.39 16.76
N ARG A 73 18.19 5.35 17.37
CA ARG A 73 18.78 6.59 17.87
C ARG A 73 19.87 6.37 18.93
N ILE A 74 19.68 5.39 19.81
CA ILE A 74 20.68 5.04 20.85
C ILE A 74 21.88 4.31 20.26
N THR A 75 21.70 3.57 19.16
CA THR A 75 22.78 2.80 18.52
C THR A 75 23.70 3.68 17.66
N ASP A 76 23.16 4.78 17.13
CA ASP A 76 23.91 5.77 16.33
C ASP A 76 24.60 6.86 17.18
N GLN A 77 24.44 6.84 18.50
CA GLN A 77 25.12 7.74 19.46
C GLN A 77 26.34 7.05 20.09
#